data_AF-A0A179UP81-F1
#
_entry.id   AF-A0A179UP81-F1
#
_cell.length_a   1.000
_cell.length_b   1.000
_cell.length_c   1.000
_cell.angle_alpha   90.00
_cell.angle_beta   90.00
_cell.angle_gamma   90.00
#
_symmetry.space_group_name_H-M   'P 1'
#
loop_
_entity.id
_entity.type
_entity.pdbx_description
1 polymer ?
#
loop_
_entity_poly.entity_id
_entity_poly.type
_entity_poly.pdbx_seq_one_letter_code
_entity_poly.pdbx_strand_id
1 'polypeptide(L)' 'MHNEQELTWFQMNGLVEYWKSELQGMSDDGWVRTEAFEDAIKKNMELMQVLLDGSDTLEEERCVQEQWPFQDHEEEAN' A
#
# COMPACT_ATOMS: atom_id res chain seq x y z
N MET A 1 14.79 -17.51 15.75
CA MET A 1 13.89 -16.43 16.22
C MET A 1 14.26 -15.06 15.69
N HIS A 2 15.52 -14.58 15.71
CA HIS A 2 15.86 -13.27 15.09
C HIS A 2 15.82 -13.32 13.55
N ASN A 3 16.41 -14.36 12.95
CA ASN A 3 16.52 -14.49 11.48
C ASN A 3 15.17 -14.62 10.75
N GLU A 4 14.15 -15.21 11.36
CA GLU A 4 12.83 -15.39 10.73
C GLU A 4 12.07 -14.07 10.67
N GLN A 5 12.14 -13.27 11.74
CA GLN A 5 11.55 -11.94 11.78
C GLN A 5 12.24 -11.01 10.77
N GLU A 6 13.57 -11.04 10.70
CA GLU A 6 14.33 -10.27 9.70
C GLU A 6 13.94 -10.65 8.26
N LEU A 7 13.74 -11.93 7.98
CA LEU A 7 13.29 -12.38 6.66
C LEU A 7 11.89 -11.84 6.33
N THR A 8 10.95 -11.90 7.28
CA THR A 8 9.61 -11.35 7.11
C THR A 8 9.66 -9.84 6.86
N TRP A 9 10.46 -9.08 7.62
CA TRP A 9 10.64 -7.64 7.39
C TRP A 9 11.22 -7.33 6.01
N PHE A 10 12.22 -8.11 5.57
CA PHE A 10 12.80 -7.96 4.24
C PHE A 10 11.76 -8.21 3.13
N GLN A 11 10.94 -9.24 3.28
CA GLN A 11 9.85 -9.56 2.33
C GLN A 11 8.78 -8.48 2.31
N MET A 12 8.39 -7.95 3.49
CA MET A 12 7.44 -6.85 3.60
C MET A 12 7.95 -5.59 2.90
N ASN A 13 9.22 -5.23 3.08
CA ASN A 13 9.83 -4.11 2.36
C ASN A 13 9.77 -4.33 0.85
N GLY A 14 10.10 -5.53 0.37
CA GLY A 14 10.01 -5.87 -1.05
C GLY A 14 8.58 -5.73 -1.61
N LEU A 15 7.56 -6.11 -0.83
CA LEU A 15 6.16 -5.94 -1.21
C LEU A 15 5.76 -4.47 -1.32
N VAL A 16 6.16 -3.64 -0.34
CA VAL A 16 5.88 -2.19 -0.36
C VAL A 16 6.56 -1.52 -1.56
N GLU A 17 7.82 -1.84 -1.83
CA GLU A 17 8.56 -1.31 -2.98
C GLU A 17 7.93 -1.74 -4.32
N TYR A 18 7.43 -2.97 -4.40
CA TYR A 18 6.67 -3.43 -5.56
C TYR A 18 5.40 -2.59 -5.76
N TRP A 19 4.61 -2.35 -4.72
CA TRP A 19 3.41 -1.51 -4.84
C TRP A 19 3.73 -0.06 -5.22
N LYS A 20 4.78 0.56 -4.66
CA LYS A 20 5.24 1.89 -5.10
C LYS A 20 5.55 1.92 -6.60
N SER A 21 6.18 0.87 -7.12
CA SER A 21 6.49 0.76 -8.55
C SER A 21 5.24 0.65 -9.43
N GLU A 22 4.20 -0.04 -8.95
CA GLU A 22 2.91 -0.16 -9.62
C GLU A 22 2.12 1.17 -9.60
N LEU A 23 2.29 1.98 -8.55
CA LEU A 23 1.67 3.30 -8.38
C LEU A 23 2.38 4.40 -9.19
N GLN A 24 2.69 4.11 -10.46
CA GLN A 24 3.33 5.04 -11.42
C GLN A 24 4.70 5.59 -10.97
N GLY A 25 5.40 4.84 -10.11
CA GLY A 25 6.70 5.25 -9.57
C GLY A 25 6.57 6.38 -8.56
N MET A 26 5.61 6.24 -7.64
CA MET A 26 5.44 7.12 -6.49
C MET A 26 6.76 7.30 -5.74
N SER A 27 7.05 8.54 -5.32
CA SER A 27 8.25 8.84 -4.53
C SER A 27 8.17 8.24 -3.13
N ASP A 28 9.31 8.22 -2.43
CA ASP A 28 9.35 7.78 -1.02
C ASP A 28 8.49 8.65 -0.09
N ASP A 29 8.26 9.91 -0.49
CA ASP A 29 7.40 10.86 0.21
C ASP A 29 5.92 10.73 -0.17
N GLY A 30 5.56 9.74 -1.00
CA GLY A 30 4.16 9.49 -1.41
C GLY A 30 3.65 10.35 -2.56
N TRP A 31 4.51 11.13 -3.22
CA TRP A 31 4.10 12.01 -4.32
C TRP A 31 4.12 11.27 -5.67
N VAL A 32 3.11 11.55 -6.48
CA VAL A 32 3.04 11.14 -7.90
C VAL A 32 3.00 12.37 -8.79
N ARG A 33 3.39 12.20 -10.06
CA ARG A 33 3.26 13.29 -11.05
C ARG A 33 1.78 13.58 -11.31
N THR A 34 1.43 14.84 -11.51
CA THR A 34 0.03 15.27 -11.71
C THR A 34 -0.63 14.53 -12.86
N GLU A 35 0.06 14.34 -13.99
CA GLU A 35 -0.47 13.61 -15.15
C GLU A 35 -0.72 12.11 -14.88
N ALA A 36 -0.15 11.56 -13.81
CA ALA A 36 -0.28 10.16 -13.42
C ALA A 36 -1.19 9.98 -12.19
N PHE A 37 -1.73 11.06 -11.62
CA PHE A 37 -2.47 11.02 -10.36
C PHE A 37 -3.73 10.16 -10.45
N GLU A 38 -4.57 10.40 -11.46
CA GLU A 38 -5.81 9.63 -11.64
C GLU A 38 -5.54 8.13 -11.84
N ASP A 39 -4.53 7.80 -12.64
CA ASP A 39 -4.10 6.42 -12.87
C ASP A 39 -3.54 5.77 -11.60
N ALA A 40 -2.76 6.52 -10.81
CA ALA A 40 -2.23 6.05 -9.53
C ALA A 40 -3.36 5.76 -8.52
N ILE A 41 -4.37 6.63 -8.42
CA ILE A 41 -5.55 6.40 -7.57
C ILE A 41 -6.30 5.15 -8.00
N LYS A 42 -6.55 5.00 -9.31
CA LYS A 42 -7.22 3.80 -9.83
C LYS A 42 -6.43 2.54 -9.49
N LYS A 43 -5.13 2.53 -9.73
CA LYS A 43 -4.25 1.39 -9.43
C LYS A 43 -4.19 1.08 -7.94
N ASN A 44 -4.20 2.11 -7.09
CA ASN A 44 -4.25 1.97 -5.64
C ASN A 44 -5.50 1.22 -5.19
N MET A 45 -6.67 1.60 -5.72
CA MET A 45 -7.93 0.90 -5.45
C MET A 45 -7.91 -0.55 -5.95
N GLU A 46 -7.35 -0.81 -7.14
CA GLU A 46 -7.19 -2.16 -7.68
C GLU A 46 -6.32 -3.05 -6.79
N LEU A 47 -5.18 -2.53 -6.30
CA LEU A 47 -4.29 -3.26 -5.40
C LEU A 47 -4.96 -3.58 -4.07
N MET A 48 -5.66 -2.61 -3.48
CA MET A 48 -6.41 -2.83 -2.24
C MET A 48 -7.52 -3.88 -2.46
N GLN A 49 -8.22 -3.84 -3.59
CA GLN A 49 -9.27 -4.82 -3.90
C GLN A 49 -8.71 -6.25 -4.04
N VAL A 50 -7.52 -6.41 -4.64
CA VAL A 50 -6.87 -7.73 -4.73
C VAL A 50 -6.61 -8.34 -3.36
N LEU A 51 -6.24 -7.52 -2.36
CA LEU A 51 -6.04 -7.99 -0.99
C LEU A 51 -7.36 -8.29 -0.28
N LEU A 52 -8.39 -7.47 -0.50
CA LEU A 52 -9.74 -7.73 0.03
C LEU A 52 -10.33 -9.03 -0.52
N ASP A 53 -10.23 -9.25 -1.84
CA ASP A 53 -10.73 -10.46 -2.50
C ASP A 53 -9.98 -11.72 -2.06
N GLY A 54 -8.73 -11.57 -1.59
CA GLY A 54 -7.90 -12.64 -1.05
C GLY A 54 -7.99 -12.81 0.46
N SER A 55 -8.81 -12.02 1.16
CA SER A 55 -8.97 -12.11 2.61
C SER A 55 -9.98 -13.22 2.96
N ASP A 56 -9.58 -14.14 3.83
CA ASP A 56 -10.40 -15.28 4.25
C ASP A 56 -11.21 -14.97 5.52
N THR A 57 -10.84 -13.90 6.23
CA THR A 57 -11.46 -13.52 7.51
C THR A 57 -11.82 -12.03 7.55
N LEU A 58 -12.84 -11.70 8.36
CA LEU A 58 -13.21 -10.31 8.65
C LEU A 58 -12.08 -9.51 9.30
N GLU A 59 -11.17 -10.17 10.03
CA GLU A 59 -10.01 -9.52 10.61
C GLU A 59 -9.01 -9.07 9.54
N GLU A 60 -8.75 -9.93 8.54
CA GLU A 60 -7.89 -9.60 7.40
C GLU A 60 -8.49 -8.47 6.56
N GLU A 61 -9.80 -8.55 6.24
CA GLU A 61 -10.50 -7.47 5.53
C GLU A 61 -10.36 -6.13 6.26
N ARG A 62 -10.58 -6.13 7.58
CA ARG A 62 -10.43 -4.94 8.42
C ARG A 62 -8.99 -4.44 8.43
N CYS A 63 -7.99 -5.32 8.52
CA CYS A 63 -6.58 -4.93 8.45
C CYS A 63 -6.27 -4.24 7.12
N VAL A 64 -6.75 -4.76 5.99
CA VAL A 64 -6.57 -4.11 4.69
C VAL A 64 -7.23 -2.74 4.67
N GLN A 65 -8.44 -2.59 5.20
CA GLN A 65 -9.16 -1.31 5.19
C GLN A 65 -8.57 -0.27 6.15
N GLU A 66 -8.13 -0.66 7.34
CA GLU A 66 -7.69 0.26 8.40
C GLU A 66 -6.19 0.54 8.39
N GLN A 67 -5.37 -0.30 7.75
CA GLN A 67 -3.90 -0.21 7.77
C GLN A 67 -3.29 -0.10 6.37
N TRP A 68 -4.09 0.32 5.37
CA TRP A 68 -3.59 0.50 4.02
C TRP A 68 -2.58 1.66 3.96
N PRO A 69 -1.32 1.41 3.52
CA PRO A 69 -0.25 2.41 3.62
C PRO A 69 -0.38 3.58 2.63
N PHE A 70 -1.26 3.47 1.63
CA PHE A 70 -1.46 4.49 0.60
C PHE A 70 -2.84 5.15 0.72
N GLN A 71 -3.32 5.30 1.96
CA GLN A 71 -4.51 6.10 2.24
C GLN A 71 -4.19 7.58 2.14
N ASP A 72 -5.07 8.30 1.46
CA ASP A 72 -5.03 9.74 1.47
C ASP A 72 -5.49 10.21 2.85
N HIS A 73 -4.60 10.89 3.57
CA HIS A 73 -4.93 11.55 4.82
C HIS A 73 -4.93 13.04 4.53
N GLU A 74 -6.07 13.70 4.73
CA GLU A 74 -6.09 15.16 4.75
C GLU A 74 -5.06 15.62 5.79
N GLU A 75 -4.09 16.44 5.37
CA GLU A 75 -3.23 17.13 6.32
C GLU A 75 -4.13 18.02 7.19
N GLU A 76 -4.27 17.70 8.48
CA GLU A 76 -4.92 18.59 9.43
C GLU A 76 -4.16 19.92 9.40
N ALA A 77 -4.80 20.96 8.84
CA ALA A 77 -4.25 22.29 8.79
C ALA A 77 -4.10 22.82 10.23
N ASN A 78 -2.88 22.76 10.76
CA ASN A 78 -2.48 23.36 12.04
C ASN A 78 -2.41 24.89 11.95
#